data_AF-A0A4P7D6E5-F1
#
_entry.id   AF-A0A4P7D6E5-F1
#
_cell.length_a   1.000
_cell.length_b   1.000
_cell.length_c   1.000
_cell.angle_alpha   90.00
_cell.angle_beta   90.00
_cell.angle_gamma   90.00
#
_symmetry.space_group_name_H-M   'P 1'
#
loop_
_entity.id
_entity.type
_entity.pdbx_description
1 polymer ?
#
loop_
_entity_poly.entity_id
_entity_poly.type
_entity_poly.pdbx_seq_one_letter_code
_entity_poly.pdbx_strand_id
1 'polypeptide(L)'
;MKIHIVTSYLSMLARHSCYVAMSLGCLASPLAAQEKASPMTASAPSYKVGDTWTIIQRRTDAEPGTPYVLTVVAVTGARTTLSASWNGGPLKEIDFNNQGNMTREAGGATYEPSDESLNFPMTVGKTWNFHHVQHSIGGTLDVSGSDEIVAFERVQVAAGSFEAFKIVSHGINAKQHVERLSSIPFTRTYWYAPIVKKVIKSDYTLYLKPAFTQKSELSAFSLAP
;
A
#
# COMPACT_ATOMS: atom_id res chain seq x y z
N MET A 1 14.25 18.04 -89.82
CA MET A 1 14.35 19.48 -90.16
C MET A 1 14.81 20.23 -88.92
N LYS A 2 15.79 21.14 -89.08
CA LYS A 2 16.44 21.99 -88.05
C LYS A 2 17.21 21.29 -86.91
N ILE A 3 18.51 21.56 -86.95
CA ILE A 3 19.58 21.27 -85.98
C ILE A 3 19.59 22.38 -84.93
N HIS A 4 19.96 22.07 -83.68
CA HIS A 4 20.77 22.99 -82.86
C HIS A 4 21.75 22.18 -81.98
N ILE A 5 22.97 22.69 -81.87
CA ILE A 5 24.12 22.11 -81.15
C ILE A 5 24.60 23.14 -80.14
N VAL A 6 24.73 22.76 -78.85
CA VAL A 6 25.51 23.51 -77.85
C VAL A 6 26.16 22.53 -76.85
N THR A 7 27.42 22.22 -77.13
CA THR A 7 28.58 22.02 -76.22
C THR A 7 28.53 22.99 -75.03
N SER A 8 28.92 22.72 -73.78
CA SER A 8 29.94 21.83 -73.18
C SER A 8 29.55 21.56 -71.69
N TYR A 9 30.36 21.18 -70.69
CA TYR A 9 31.79 20.86 -70.52
C TYR A 9 31.93 19.88 -69.32
N LEU A 10 33.11 19.30 -69.10
CA LEU A 10 33.47 18.56 -67.89
C LEU A 10 33.72 19.46 -66.67
N SER A 11 33.35 18.99 -65.48
CA SER A 11 34.18 19.17 -64.28
C SER A 11 34.35 17.83 -63.57
N MET A 12 35.60 17.40 -63.39
CA MET A 12 35.93 16.21 -62.61
C MET A 12 36.02 16.61 -61.13
N LEU A 13 35.39 15.83 -60.24
CA LEU A 13 35.94 15.59 -58.91
C LEU A 13 35.86 14.10 -58.58
N ALA A 14 36.86 13.65 -57.83
CA ALA A 14 37.30 12.27 -57.84
C ALA A 14 36.70 11.43 -56.70
N ARG A 15 36.44 10.15 -57.04
CA ARG A 15 36.69 8.93 -56.24
C ARG A 15 36.26 8.95 -54.76
N HIS A 16 35.47 7.96 -54.36
CA HIS A 16 35.98 6.69 -53.77
C HIS A 16 34.78 5.85 -53.30
N SER A 17 34.68 4.62 -53.77
CA SER A 17 33.73 3.64 -53.24
C SER A 17 34.40 2.28 -53.24
N CYS A 18 35.17 2.02 -52.18
CA CYS A 18 35.66 0.66 -51.90
C CYS A 18 34.48 -0.21 -51.47
N TYR A 19 34.40 -1.40 -52.05
CA TYR A 19 33.48 -2.45 -51.61
C TYR A 19 33.79 -2.83 -50.16
N VAL A 20 32.83 -2.67 -49.25
CA VAL A 20 32.91 -3.22 -47.89
C VAL A 20 32.23 -4.58 -47.88
N ALA A 21 32.97 -5.60 -47.50
CA ALA A 21 32.48 -6.98 -47.42
C ALA A 21 31.45 -7.14 -46.30
N MET A 22 30.40 -7.93 -46.56
CA MET A 22 29.42 -8.32 -45.55
C MET A 22 30.03 -9.38 -44.62
N SER A 23 30.42 -8.97 -43.41
CA SER A 23 30.79 -9.88 -42.33
C SER A 23 29.55 -10.32 -41.54
N LEU A 24 29.17 -11.60 -41.67
CA LEU A 24 28.13 -12.22 -40.86
C LEU A 24 28.65 -12.42 -39.42
N GLY A 25 28.45 -11.40 -38.57
CA GLY A 25 28.77 -11.48 -37.14
C GLY A 25 27.61 -12.08 -36.34
N CYS A 26 27.69 -13.37 -36.01
CA CYS A 26 26.78 -13.97 -35.03
C CYS A 26 27.04 -13.41 -33.63
N LEU A 27 26.30 -12.38 -33.24
CA LEU A 27 26.27 -11.90 -31.86
C LEU A 27 25.54 -12.91 -30.98
N ALA A 28 26.28 -13.86 -30.42
CA ALA A 28 25.82 -14.67 -29.31
C ALA A 28 25.76 -13.78 -28.05
N SER A 29 24.59 -13.17 -27.81
CA SER A 29 24.32 -12.44 -26.58
C SER A 29 24.55 -13.38 -25.38
N PRO A 30 25.41 -13.02 -24.40
CA PRO A 30 25.50 -13.80 -23.18
C PRO A 30 24.14 -13.74 -22.49
N LEU A 31 23.52 -14.90 -22.29
CA LEU A 31 22.31 -15.03 -21.51
C LEU A 31 22.69 -14.74 -20.04
N ALA A 32 22.63 -13.46 -19.66
CA ALA A 32 22.79 -13.05 -18.28
C ALA A 32 21.76 -13.84 -17.48
N ALA A 33 22.24 -14.70 -16.58
CA ALA A 33 21.38 -15.47 -15.71
C ALA A 33 20.60 -14.47 -14.85
N GLN A 34 19.35 -14.23 -15.22
CA GLN A 34 18.44 -13.41 -14.46
C GLN A 34 18.20 -14.15 -13.15
N GLU A 35 18.98 -13.81 -12.12
CA GLU A 35 18.82 -14.31 -10.78
C GLU A 35 17.36 -14.09 -10.40
N LYS A 36 16.64 -15.21 -10.26
CA LYS A 36 15.18 -15.21 -10.12
C LYS A 36 14.90 -14.75 -8.70
N ALA A 37 14.85 -13.43 -8.52
CA ALA A 37 14.71 -12.79 -7.22
C ALA A 37 13.59 -13.50 -6.44
N SER A 38 13.98 -14.12 -5.32
CA SER A 38 13.04 -14.85 -4.47
C SER A 38 11.88 -13.92 -4.13
N PRO A 39 10.62 -14.37 -4.28
CA PRO A 39 9.47 -13.51 -4.03
C PRO A 39 9.55 -13.00 -2.58
N MET A 40 9.52 -11.69 -2.42
CA MET A 40 9.61 -11.08 -1.10
C MET A 40 8.44 -11.55 -0.24
N THR A 41 8.75 -12.14 0.91
CA THR A 41 7.77 -12.65 1.87
C THR A 41 7.87 -11.89 3.19
N ALA A 42 6.74 -11.68 3.87
CA ALA A 42 6.75 -11.26 5.27
C ALA A 42 5.77 -12.07 6.12
N SER A 43 6.19 -12.41 7.34
CA SER A 43 5.36 -13.01 8.38
C SER A 43 4.58 -11.95 9.17
N ALA A 44 3.61 -12.40 9.97
CA ALA A 44 2.87 -11.53 10.89
C ALA A 44 3.80 -10.78 11.87
N PRO A 45 3.45 -9.55 12.29
CA PRO A 45 4.30 -8.73 13.15
C PRO A 45 4.48 -9.34 14.55
N SER A 46 5.74 -9.55 14.94
CA SER A 46 6.09 -9.86 16.33
C SER A 46 6.25 -8.56 17.14
N TYR A 47 5.15 -8.12 17.76
CA TYR A 47 5.12 -6.93 18.61
C TYR A 47 5.84 -7.16 19.94
N LYS A 48 6.43 -6.09 20.49
CA LYS A 48 7.06 -6.05 21.81
C LYS A 48 6.48 -4.90 22.62
N VAL A 49 6.32 -5.09 23.93
CA VAL A 49 5.91 -4.01 24.84
C VAL A 49 6.92 -2.86 24.74
N GLY A 50 6.42 -1.64 24.53
CA GLY A 50 7.22 -0.46 24.23
C GLY A 50 7.34 -0.09 22.74
N ASP A 51 7.05 -1.01 21.79
CA ASP A 51 6.93 -0.64 20.37
C ASP A 51 5.93 0.51 20.23
N THR A 52 6.34 1.60 19.57
CA THR A 52 5.61 2.87 19.50
C THR A 52 5.61 3.46 18.10
N TRP A 53 4.47 4.03 17.66
CA TRP A 53 4.31 4.71 16.38
C TRP A 53 3.51 6.01 16.55
N THR A 54 3.83 7.02 15.74
CA THR A 54 3.02 8.22 15.55
C THR A 54 2.58 8.29 14.10
N ILE A 55 1.26 8.27 13.89
CA ILE A 55 0.63 8.31 12.58
C ILE A 55 -0.15 9.62 12.46
N ILE A 56 0.14 10.42 11.44
CA ILE A 56 -0.62 11.63 11.12
C ILE A 56 -1.86 11.22 10.32
N GLN A 57 -3.04 11.50 10.87
CA GLN A 57 -4.35 11.21 10.28
C GLN A 57 -4.96 12.50 9.70
N ARG A 58 -5.46 12.44 8.48
CA ARG A 58 -6.15 13.54 7.80
C ARG A 58 -7.52 13.07 7.36
N ARG A 59 -8.57 13.77 7.76
CA ARG A 59 -9.95 13.53 7.28
C ARG A 59 -10.38 14.72 6.44
N THR A 60 -10.99 14.46 5.29
CA THR A 60 -11.64 15.47 4.42
C THR A 60 -10.77 16.72 4.20
N ASP A 61 -9.58 16.52 3.64
CA ASP A 61 -8.59 17.56 3.26
C ASP A 61 -8.21 18.58 4.36
N ALA A 62 -8.48 18.27 5.63
CA ALA A 62 -8.12 19.12 6.75
C ALA A 62 -6.59 19.10 7.01
N GLU A 63 -5.99 20.29 6.97
CA GLU A 63 -4.62 20.55 7.45
C GLU A 63 -4.65 21.51 8.66
N PRO A 64 -3.76 21.34 9.66
CA PRO A 64 -2.77 20.28 9.75
C PRO A 64 -3.41 18.91 10.09
N GLY A 65 -2.81 17.84 9.56
CA GLY A 65 -3.15 16.48 9.98
C GLY A 65 -2.96 16.25 11.49
N THR A 66 -3.79 15.38 12.08
CA THR A 66 -3.84 15.12 13.51
C THR A 66 -2.98 13.93 13.92
N PRO A 67 -2.10 14.03 14.93
CA PRO A 67 -1.30 12.90 15.39
C PRO A 67 -2.12 11.87 16.17
N TYR A 68 -1.92 10.60 15.82
CA TYR A 68 -2.41 9.42 16.53
C TYR A 68 -1.20 8.61 17.01
N VAL A 69 -0.97 8.62 18.32
CA VAL A 69 0.16 7.95 18.97
C VAL A 69 -0.31 6.58 19.45
N LEU A 70 0.50 5.56 19.20
CA LEU A 70 0.24 4.15 19.50
C LEU A 70 1.44 3.54 20.22
N THR A 71 1.23 2.89 21.37
CA THR A 71 2.29 2.17 22.10
C THR A 71 1.80 0.81 22.56
N VAL A 72 2.54 -0.26 22.30
CA VAL A 72 2.23 -1.62 22.80
C VAL A 72 2.42 -1.66 24.31
N VAL A 73 1.36 -2.02 25.05
CA VAL A 73 1.37 -2.13 26.51
C VAL A 73 1.25 -3.57 27.01
N ALA A 74 0.68 -4.48 26.21
CA ALA A 74 0.66 -5.91 26.52
C ALA A 74 0.68 -6.78 25.26
N VAL A 75 1.33 -7.95 25.36
CA VAL A 75 1.36 -8.97 24.30
C VAL A 75 1.08 -10.33 24.94
N THR A 76 0.16 -11.08 24.35
CA THR A 76 -0.16 -12.47 24.70
C THR A 76 -0.19 -13.31 23.41
N GLY A 77 -0.26 -14.64 23.50
CA GLY A 77 -0.30 -15.52 22.31
C GLY A 77 -1.50 -15.30 21.37
N ALA A 78 -2.58 -14.66 21.85
CA ALA A 78 -3.79 -14.40 21.08
C ALA A 78 -4.04 -12.90 20.79
N ARG A 79 -3.55 -12.00 21.66
CA ARG A 79 -3.90 -10.56 21.66
C ARG A 79 -2.69 -9.67 21.92
N THR A 80 -2.59 -8.58 21.16
CA THR A 80 -1.70 -7.44 21.42
C THR A 80 -2.55 -6.23 21.78
N THR A 81 -2.36 -5.69 22.98
CA THR A 81 -3.07 -4.48 23.45
C THR A 81 -2.14 -3.28 23.35
N LEU A 82 -2.61 -2.21 22.71
CA LEU A 82 -1.91 -0.94 22.56
C LEU A 82 -2.66 0.14 23.34
N SER A 83 -1.92 1.05 23.94
CA SER A 83 -2.43 2.35 24.38
C SER A 83 -2.38 3.33 23.22
N ALA A 84 -3.44 4.10 23.04
CA ALA A 84 -3.63 5.02 21.91
C ALA A 84 -4.04 6.41 22.40
N SER A 85 -3.38 7.46 21.88
CA SER A 85 -3.75 8.87 22.10
C SER A 85 -4.05 9.56 20.78
N TRP A 86 -5.21 10.22 20.72
CA TRP A 86 -5.59 11.08 19.59
C TRP A 86 -5.36 12.54 19.96
N ASN A 87 -4.48 13.24 19.22
CA ASN A 87 -4.13 14.64 19.44
C ASN A 87 -3.67 15.00 20.87
N GLY A 88 -2.95 14.09 21.55
CA GLY A 88 -2.56 14.27 22.96
C GLY A 88 -3.73 14.13 23.96
N GLY A 89 -4.91 13.70 23.49
CA GLY A 89 -6.06 13.36 24.32
C GLY A 89 -5.83 12.13 25.21
N PRO A 90 -6.82 11.78 26.06
CA PRO A 90 -6.69 10.71 27.03
C PRO A 90 -6.35 9.37 26.35
N LEU A 91 -5.50 8.59 27.02
CA LEU A 91 -5.11 7.26 26.58
C LEU A 91 -6.33 6.33 26.55
N LYS A 92 -6.48 5.59 25.46
CA LYS A 92 -7.51 4.56 25.28
C LYS A 92 -6.87 3.29 24.76
N GLU A 93 -7.37 2.15 25.21
CA GLU A 93 -6.92 0.85 24.70
C GLU A 93 -7.46 0.58 23.30
N ILE A 94 -6.64 -0.05 22.48
CA ILE A 94 -7.02 -0.74 21.26
C ILE A 94 -6.43 -2.15 21.28
N ASP A 95 -7.13 -3.11 20.71
CA ASP A 95 -6.70 -4.51 20.70
C ASP A 95 -6.53 -5.01 19.25
N PHE A 96 -5.49 -5.80 19.06
CA PHE A 96 -5.20 -6.53 17.83
C PHE A 96 -5.11 -8.03 18.13
N ASN A 97 -5.50 -8.87 17.18
CA ASN A 97 -5.22 -10.30 17.23
C ASN A 97 -3.73 -10.60 16.92
N ASN A 98 -3.33 -11.87 17.01
CA ASN A 98 -1.95 -12.29 16.74
C ASN A 98 -1.52 -12.21 15.26
N GLN A 99 -2.43 -11.92 14.32
CA GLN A 99 -2.09 -11.58 12.93
C GLN A 99 -1.87 -10.07 12.73
N GLY A 100 -2.07 -9.25 13.76
CA GLY A 100 -1.93 -7.79 13.65
C GLY A 100 -3.14 -7.09 13.01
N ASN A 101 -4.30 -7.75 12.98
CA ASN A 101 -5.60 -7.19 12.61
C ASN A 101 -6.35 -6.69 13.85
N MET A 102 -7.07 -5.58 13.73
CA MET A 102 -7.72 -4.90 14.86
C MET A 102 -8.98 -5.62 15.30
N THR A 103 -9.15 -5.86 16.60
CA THR A 103 -10.35 -6.46 17.20
C THR A 103 -11.15 -5.45 18.05
N ARG A 104 -10.51 -4.35 18.49
CA ARG A 104 -11.15 -3.24 19.21
C ARG A 104 -10.43 -1.92 18.91
N GLU A 105 -11.19 -0.88 18.59
CA GLU A 105 -10.67 0.48 18.36
C GLU A 105 -10.81 1.41 19.58
N ALA A 106 -10.15 2.56 19.52
CA ALA A 106 -10.13 3.56 20.59
C ALA A 106 -11.49 4.23 20.81
N GLY A 107 -12.41 4.17 19.85
CA GLY A 107 -13.81 4.59 20.03
C GLY A 107 -14.62 3.62 20.88
N GLY A 108 -14.10 2.43 21.18
CA GLY A 108 -14.79 1.34 21.88
C GLY A 108 -15.56 0.40 20.95
N ALA A 109 -15.55 0.62 19.63
CA ALA A 109 -16.12 -0.34 18.70
C ALA A 109 -15.27 -1.62 18.62
N THR A 110 -15.91 -2.76 18.46
CA THR A 110 -15.29 -4.09 18.32
C THR A 110 -15.53 -4.66 16.95
N TYR A 111 -14.65 -5.57 16.52
CA TYR A 111 -14.66 -6.18 15.20
C TYR A 111 -14.63 -7.70 15.34
N GLU A 112 -15.64 -8.37 14.80
CA GLU A 112 -15.76 -9.83 14.85
C GLU A 112 -15.62 -10.42 13.44
N PRO A 113 -14.60 -11.26 13.15
CA PRO A 113 -13.54 -11.73 14.06
C PRO A 113 -12.39 -10.72 14.26
N SER A 114 -12.18 -9.81 13.31
CA SER A 114 -11.24 -8.66 13.35
C SER A 114 -11.50 -7.77 12.13
N ASP A 115 -10.80 -6.65 11.96
CA ASP A 115 -10.86 -5.85 10.73
C ASP A 115 -10.32 -6.57 9.47
N GLU A 116 -9.61 -7.69 9.66
CA GLU A 116 -9.04 -8.56 8.62
C GLU A 116 -8.15 -7.85 7.58
N SER A 117 -7.60 -6.69 7.94
CA SER A 117 -6.92 -5.78 7.01
C SER A 117 -5.50 -6.21 6.61
N LEU A 118 -4.98 -7.31 7.14
CA LEU A 118 -3.70 -7.92 6.76
C LEU A 118 -3.83 -9.45 6.75
N ASN A 119 -3.30 -10.11 5.71
CA ASN A 119 -3.30 -11.57 5.62
C ASN A 119 -1.88 -12.12 5.38
N PHE A 120 -1.29 -12.70 6.42
CA PHE A 120 0.07 -13.25 6.39
C PHE A 120 0.12 -14.73 5.97
N PRO A 121 1.24 -15.26 5.44
CA PRO A 121 2.41 -14.49 4.98
C PRO A 121 2.06 -13.62 3.77
N MET A 122 2.64 -12.42 3.71
CA MET A 122 2.46 -11.49 2.59
C MET A 122 3.38 -11.85 1.43
N THR A 123 2.85 -11.81 0.21
CA THR A 123 3.55 -11.98 -1.07
C THR A 123 2.80 -11.21 -2.15
N VAL A 124 3.51 -10.62 -3.11
CA VAL A 124 2.87 -9.93 -4.26
C VAL A 124 2.00 -10.92 -5.04
N GLY A 125 0.82 -10.49 -5.47
CA GLY A 125 -0.20 -11.29 -6.13
C GLY A 125 -1.09 -12.11 -5.17
N LYS A 126 -0.90 -12.03 -3.86
CA LYS A 126 -1.80 -12.64 -2.88
C LYS A 126 -3.09 -11.85 -2.77
N THR A 127 -4.21 -12.54 -2.86
CA THR A 127 -5.56 -12.00 -2.64
C THR A 127 -6.25 -12.69 -1.44
N TRP A 128 -7.14 -11.98 -0.76
CA TRP A 128 -8.08 -12.56 0.19
C TRP A 128 -9.40 -11.79 0.20
N ASN A 129 -10.48 -12.49 0.51
CA ASN A 129 -11.73 -11.86 0.90
C ASN A 129 -11.73 -11.66 2.41
N PHE A 130 -12.39 -10.62 2.89
CA PHE A 130 -12.63 -10.38 4.31
C PHE A 130 -14.13 -10.19 4.58
N HIS A 131 -14.55 -10.57 5.78
CA HIS A 131 -15.89 -10.28 6.30
C HIS A 131 -15.82 -10.07 7.80
N HIS A 132 -16.32 -8.93 8.27
CA HIS A 132 -16.41 -8.67 9.70
C HIS A 132 -17.64 -7.86 10.06
N VAL A 133 -18.05 -8.04 11.31
CA VAL A 133 -19.11 -7.27 11.94
C VAL A 133 -18.48 -6.27 12.91
N GLN A 134 -18.69 -4.97 12.66
CA GLN A 134 -18.26 -3.89 13.53
C GLN A 134 -19.41 -3.49 14.47
N HIS A 135 -19.26 -3.73 15.77
CA HIS A 135 -20.23 -3.31 16.78
C HIS A 135 -19.82 -1.97 17.39
N SER A 136 -20.73 -0.99 17.42
CA SER A 136 -20.48 0.33 18.00
C SER A 136 -21.69 0.85 18.77
N ILE A 137 -21.52 1.91 19.57
CA ILE A 137 -22.63 2.61 20.25
C ILE A 137 -23.68 3.12 19.25
N GLY A 138 -23.27 3.45 18.01
CA GLY A 138 -24.16 3.90 16.94
C GLY A 138 -24.86 2.77 16.17
N GLY A 139 -24.72 1.52 16.61
CA GLY A 139 -25.24 0.32 15.95
C GLY A 139 -24.15 -0.52 15.28
N THR A 140 -24.59 -1.52 14.52
CA THR A 140 -23.73 -2.53 13.90
C THR A 140 -23.58 -2.30 12.40
N LEU A 141 -22.34 -2.41 11.91
CA LEU A 141 -22.00 -2.42 10.49
C LEU A 141 -21.50 -3.80 10.08
N ASP A 142 -22.04 -4.32 8.99
CA ASP A 142 -21.52 -5.48 8.27
C ASP A 142 -20.55 -4.96 7.20
N VAL A 143 -19.33 -5.50 7.16
CA VAL A 143 -18.27 -5.03 6.28
C VAL A 143 -17.68 -6.22 5.53
N SER A 144 -17.71 -6.16 4.20
CA SER A 144 -17.17 -7.21 3.33
C SER A 144 -16.40 -6.62 2.15
N GLY A 145 -15.45 -7.39 1.64
CA GLY A 145 -14.66 -6.97 0.47
C GLY A 145 -13.54 -7.94 0.15
N SER A 146 -12.62 -7.47 -0.67
CA SER A 146 -11.43 -8.19 -1.12
C SER A 146 -10.20 -7.29 -1.12
N ASP A 147 -9.06 -7.84 -0.69
CA ASP A 147 -7.75 -7.19 -0.68
C ASP A 147 -6.78 -7.94 -1.62
N GLU A 148 -5.88 -7.18 -2.27
CA GLU A 148 -4.80 -7.70 -3.12
C GLU A 148 -3.46 -7.01 -2.80
N ILE A 149 -2.39 -7.80 -2.65
CA ILE A 149 -1.01 -7.31 -2.56
C ILE A 149 -0.46 -7.04 -3.96
N VAL A 150 -0.71 -5.84 -4.49
CA VAL A 150 -0.39 -5.47 -5.89
C VAL A 150 1.10 -5.19 -6.13
N ALA A 151 1.88 -4.83 -5.09
CA ALA A 151 3.31 -4.53 -5.23
C ALA A 151 4.09 -4.68 -3.92
N PHE A 152 5.42 -4.77 -4.04
CA PHE A 152 6.37 -4.50 -2.97
C PHE A 152 7.29 -3.38 -3.45
N GLU A 153 7.23 -2.21 -2.82
CA GLU A 153 7.82 -0.98 -3.33
C GLU A 153 8.39 -0.09 -2.21
N ARG A 154 9.34 0.77 -2.57
CA ARG A 154 9.92 1.77 -1.67
C ARG A 154 8.98 2.96 -1.51
N VAL A 155 8.47 3.17 -0.30
CA VAL A 155 7.54 4.25 0.06
C VAL A 155 8.26 5.30 0.90
N GLN A 156 8.16 6.57 0.49
CA GLN A 156 8.60 7.71 1.30
C GLN A 156 7.45 8.22 2.17
N VAL A 157 7.74 8.44 3.45
CA VAL A 157 6.87 9.07 4.46
C VAL A 157 7.68 10.04 5.31
N ALA A 158 7.05 10.85 6.17
CA ALA A 158 7.74 11.76 7.09
C ALA A 158 8.75 11.06 8.02
N ALA A 159 8.51 9.79 8.41
CA ALA A 159 9.45 8.99 9.20
C ALA A 159 10.66 8.42 8.43
N GLY A 160 10.73 8.54 7.10
CA GLY A 160 11.80 7.98 6.26
C GLY A 160 11.31 7.24 5.01
N SER A 161 12.21 6.53 4.33
CA SER A 161 11.85 5.61 3.25
C SER A 161 11.85 4.16 3.75
N PHE A 162 10.84 3.37 3.37
CA PHE A 162 10.75 1.95 3.75
C PHE A 162 10.29 1.10 2.56
N GLU A 163 10.80 -0.12 2.46
CA GLU A 163 10.25 -1.13 1.55
C GLU A 163 8.95 -1.69 2.16
N ALA A 164 7.86 -1.65 1.40
CA ALA A 164 6.52 -1.95 1.90
C ALA A 164 5.66 -2.70 0.88
N PHE A 165 4.81 -3.59 1.37
CA PHE A 165 3.75 -4.23 0.58
C PHE A 165 2.61 -3.24 0.37
N LYS A 166 2.32 -2.91 -0.89
CA LYS A 166 1.16 -2.13 -1.30
C LYS A 166 -0.04 -3.06 -1.43
N ILE A 167 -1.09 -2.73 -0.70
CA ILE A 167 -2.34 -3.48 -0.66
C ILE A 167 -3.47 -2.57 -1.16
N VAL A 168 -4.30 -3.10 -2.05
CA VAL A 168 -5.49 -2.42 -2.59
C VAL A 168 -6.72 -3.20 -2.12
N SER A 169 -7.71 -2.46 -1.61
CA SER A 169 -8.94 -2.96 -1.00
C SER A 169 -10.16 -2.37 -1.71
N HIS A 170 -11.13 -3.24 -1.96
CA HIS A 170 -12.45 -2.86 -2.45
C HIS A 170 -13.51 -3.55 -1.57
N GLY A 171 -14.49 -2.80 -1.08
CA GLY A 171 -15.49 -3.37 -0.17
C GLY A 171 -16.75 -2.53 -0.03
N ILE A 172 -17.63 -2.99 0.85
CA ILE A 172 -18.94 -2.43 1.14
C ILE A 172 -19.16 -2.40 2.65
N ASN A 173 -19.64 -1.25 3.16
CA ASN A 173 -20.20 -1.12 4.50
C ASN A 173 -21.74 -1.16 4.40
N ALA A 174 -22.40 -2.09 5.08
CA ALA A 174 -23.84 -2.20 5.17
C ALA A 174 -24.32 -2.09 6.62
N LYS A 175 -25.46 -1.45 6.89
CA LYS A 175 -26.05 -1.43 8.24
C LYS A 175 -26.88 -2.70 8.47
N GLN A 176 -26.55 -3.46 9.51
CA GLN A 176 -27.38 -4.61 9.89
C GLN A 176 -28.76 -4.13 10.38
N HIS A 177 -29.79 -4.95 10.16
CA HIS A 177 -31.19 -4.73 10.57
C HIS A 177 -31.89 -3.48 10.00
N VAL A 178 -31.35 -2.85 8.95
CA VAL A 178 -32.04 -1.79 8.19
C VAL A 178 -32.35 -2.29 6.78
N GLU A 179 -33.45 -3.04 6.64
CA GLU A 179 -33.83 -3.87 5.47
C GLU A 179 -33.89 -3.15 4.10
N ARG A 180 -33.73 -1.82 4.04
CA ARG A 180 -33.87 -1.01 2.81
C ARG A 180 -32.84 0.11 2.62
N LEU A 181 -31.78 0.25 3.42
CA LEU A 181 -30.87 1.41 3.31
C LEU A 181 -29.37 1.09 3.16
N SER A 182 -28.88 1.43 1.96
CA SER A 182 -27.51 1.79 1.59
C SER A 182 -26.37 0.90 2.13
N SER A 183 -26.04 -0.12 1.35
CA SER A 183 -24.65 -0.53 1.13
C SER A 183 -23.84 0.65 0.60
N ILE A 184 -22.80 1.08 1.31
CA ILE A 184 -21.91 2.18 0.91
C ILE A 184 -20.56 1.56 0.52
N PRO A 185 -20.16 1.63 -0.76
CA PRO A 185 -18.88 1.08 -1.17
C PRO A 185 -17.71 1.93 -0.64
N PHE A 186 -16.56 1.31 -0.50
CA PHE A 186 -15.30 1.97 -0.19
C PHE A 186 -14.13 1.42 -1.04
N THR A 187 -13.07 2.22 -1.10
CA THR A 187 -11.75 1.81 -1.57
C THR A 187 -10.69 2.19 -0.55
N ARG A 188 -9.64 1.38 -0.44
CA ARG A 188 -8.46 1.68 0.36
C ARG A 188 -7.21 1.27 -0.40
N THR A 189 -6.20 2.13 -0.45
CA THR A 189 -4.82 1.72 -0.77
C THR A 189 -3.97 1.97 0.46
N TYR A 190 -3.13 1.01 0.84
CA TYR A 190 -2.32 1.12 2.04
C TYR A 190 -1.04 0.31 1.96
N TRP A 191 -0.03 0.72 2.71
CA TRP A 191 1.33 0.19 2.59
C TRP A 191 1.80 -0.35 3.94
N TYR A 192 2.01 -1.66 4.03
CA TYR A 192 2.55 -2.32 5.21
C TYR A 192 4.07 -2.50 5.08
N ALA A 193 4.85 -1.91 5.99
CA ALA A 193 6.30 -2.06 6.02
C ALA A 193 6.70 -3.09 7.11
N PRO A 194 7.24 -4.27 6.75
CA PRO A 194 7.57 -5.32 7.72
C PRO A 194 8.56 -4.86 8.80
N ILE A 195 9.56 -4.05 8.41
CA ILE A 195 10.57 -3.50 9.34
C ILE A 195 9.98 -2.51 10.37
N VAL A 196 8.83 -1.91 10.07
CA VAL A 196 8.09 -1.02 10.98
C VAL A 196 6.99 -1.77 11.73
N LYS A 197 6.66 -3.00 11.34
CA LYS A 197 5.54 -3.83 11.87
C LYS A 197 4.15 -3.20 11.71
N LYS A 198 3.97 -2.17 10.89
CA LYS A 198 2.71 -1.42 10.73
C LYS A 198 2.45 -0.95 9.30
N VAL A 199 1.20 -0.57 9.06
CA VAL A 199 0.78 0.23 7.90
C VAL A 199 1.36 1.64 8.08
N ILE A 200 2.27 2.03 7.18
CA ILE A 200 3.01 3.30 7.25
C ILE A 200 2.33 4.43 6.47
N LYS A 201 1.42 4.08 5.56
CA LYS A 201 0.65 5.01 4.75
C LYS A 201 -0.69 4.39 4.38
N SER A 202 -1.74 5.20 4.26
CA SER A 202 -3.00 4.77 3.63
C SER A 202 -3.78 5.93 3.04
N ASP A 203 -4.51 5.64 1.96
CA ASP A 203 -5.55 6.47 1.36
C ASP A 203 -6.86 5.68 1.38
N TYR A 204 -7.91 6.22 1.98
CA TYR A 204 -9.24 5.61 2.12
C TYR A 204 -10.32 6.54 1.58
N THR A 205 -11.28 5.99 0.84
CA THR A 205 -12.48 6.70 0.37
C THR A 205 -13.71 5.86 0.62
N LEU A 206 -14.68 6.41 1.34
CA LEU A 206 -16.03 5.87 1.50
C LEU A 206 -16.99 6.71 0.66
N TYR A 207 -17.68 6.08 -0.29
CA TYR A 207 -18.47 6.76 -1.33
C TYR A 207 -19.87 7.17 -0.85
N LEU A 208 -19.89 7.96 0.23
CA LEU A 208 -21.04 8.75 0.68
C LEU A 208 -21.32 9.92 -0.29
N LYS A 209 -22.38 10.69 -0.01
CA LYS A 209 -22.68 11.97 -0.67
C LYS A 209 -22.74 13.08 0.39
N PRO A 210 -21.73 13.97 0.50
CA PRO A 210 -20.42 13.93 -0.18
C PRO A 210 -19.57 12.73 0.26
N ALA A 211 -18.57 12.37 -0.53
CA ALA A 211 -17.65 11.28 -0.20
C ALA A 211 -16.81 11.63 1.03
N PHE A 212 -16.53 10.63 1.87
CA PHE A 212 -15.63 10.77 3.00
C PHE A 212 -14.25 10.23 2.63
N THR A 213 -13.21 11.04 2.78
CA THR A 213 -11.82 10.65 2.55
C THR A 213 -11.03 10.68 3.85
N GLN A 214 -10.14 9.69 4.03
CA GLN A 214 -9.17 9.68 5.11
C GLN A 214 -7.80 9.25 4.59
N LYS A 215 -6.76 10.00 4.95
CA LYS A 215 -5.37 9.66 4.66
C LYS A 215 -4.59 9.47 5.96
N SER A 216 -3.60 8.58 5.95
CA SER A 216 -2.68 8.42 7.07
C SER A 216 -1.24 8.29 6.60
N GLU A 217 -0.30 8.79 7.40
CA GLU A 217 1.14 8.68 7.14
C GLU A 217 1.94 8.59 8.46
N LEU A 218 2.94 7.72 8.50
CA LEU A 218 3.86 7.58 9.64
C LEU A 218 4.82 8.77 9.74
N SER A 219 4.82 9.45 10.88
CA SER A 219 5.76 10.55 11.17
C SER A 219 6.91 10.16 12.09
N ALA A 220 6.71 9.20 12.99
CA ALA A 220 7.76 8.69 13.87
C ALA A 220 7.44 7.25 14.32
N PHE A 221 8.47 6.49 14.68
CA PHE A 221 8.32 5.22 15.38
C PHE A 221 9.56 4.89 16.21
N SER A 222 9.41 3.98 17.16
CA SER A 222 10.49 3.38 17.94
C SER A 222 10.10 1.93 18.24
N LEU A 223 11.00 0.98 18.03
CA LEU A 223 10.75 -0.44 18.31
C LEU A 223 11.55 -0.86 19.53
N ALA A 224 10.92 -1.63 20.42
CA ALA A 224 11.60 -2.19 21.58
C ALA A 224 12.63 -3.25 21.13
N PRO A 225 13.77 -3.36 21.84
CA PRO A 225 14.90 -4.22 21.45
C PRO A 225 14.52 -5.71 21.39
#